data_AF-A0A8X6P5Y5-F1
#
_entry.id   AF-A0A8X6P5Y5-F1
#
_cell.length_a   1.000
_cell.length_b   1.000
_cell.length_c   1.000
_cell.angle_alpha   90.00
_cell.angle_beta   90.00
_cell.angle_gamma   90.00
#
_symmetry.space_group_name_H-M   'P 1'
#
loop_
_entity.id
_entity.type
_entity.pdbx_description
1 polymer ?
#
loop_
_entity_poly.entity_id
_entity_poly.type
_entity_poly.pdbx_seq_one_letter_code
_entity_poly.pdbx_strand_id
1 'polypeptide(L)'
;MTTEMEIAKQKRKAARATYSKTVNKLQEILAVESSDGDYLQIHLDQLSEKYKDLKTSDEIFLNTHAGIIHAEYEKECEIAQDYYDKLYTFKIKVKKAIASAVSGNESSASPNTTWRPADGAHATAKAKQNLSKIRLPQFNGDPRNWLTFWSQFNKIRQIGRLGLT
;
A
#
# COMPACT_ATOMS: atom_id res chain seq x y z
N MET A 1 2.41 -5.04 -44.91
CA MET A 1 2.05 -4.09 -43.83
C MET A 1 1.54 -4.88 -42.62
N THR A 2 2.45 -5.51 -41.87
CA THR A 2 2.15 -6.35 -40.68
C THR A 2 3.23 -6.21 -39.58
N THR A 3 4.16 -5.27 -39.73
CA THR A 3 5.38 -5.18 -38.91
C THR A 3 5.16 -4.52 -37.55
N GLU A 4 4.37 -3.45 -37.48
CA GLU A 4 4.20 -2.67 -36.24
C GLU A 4 3.44 -3.45 -35.15
N MET A 5 2.37 -4.16 -35.55
CA MET A 5 1.57 -4.97 -34.63
C MET A 5 2.36 -6.17 -34.07
N GLU A 6 3.16 -6.84 -34.91
CA GLU A 6 4.04 -7.93 -34.45
C GLU A 6 5.16 -7.42 -33.53
N ILE A 7 5.73 -6.24 -33.81
CA ILE A 7 6.68 -5.59 -32.89
C ILE A 7 6.02 -5.29 -31.54
N ALA A 8 4.79 -4.77 -31.53
CA ALA A 8 4.06 -4.47 -30.30
C ALA A 8 3.78 -5.75 -29.47
N LYS A 9 3.33 -6.83 -30.12
CA LYS A 9 3.17 -8.15 -29.47
C LYS A 9 4.47 -8.65 -28.85
N GLN A 10 5.58 -8.54 -29.58
CA GLN A 10 6.88 -9.02 -29.11
C GLN A 10 7.40 -8.21 -27.91
N LYS A 11 7.25 -6.89 -27.94
CA LYS A 11 7.59 -6.01 -26.79
C LYS A 11 6.76 -6.36 -25.56
N ARG A 12 5.45 -6.51 -25.72
CA ARG A 12 4.53 -6.93 -24.65
C ARG A 12 4.91 -8.28 -24.06
N LYS A 13 5.21 -9.27 -24.91
CA LYS A 13 5.68 -10.59 -24.48
C LYS A 13 6.97 -10.51 -23.68
N ALA A 14 7.95 -9.72 -24.14
CA ALA A 14 9.19 -9.51 -23.42
C ALA A 14 8.97 -8.83 -22.05
N ALA A 15 8.11 -7.81 -21.99
CA ALA A 15 7.77 -7.12 -20.75
C ALA A 15 7.06 -8.03 -19.74
N ARG A 16 6.12 -8.87 -20.18
CA ARG A 16 5.46 -9.89 -19.34
C ARG A 16 6.48 -10.89 -18.77
N ALA A 17 7.43 -11.32 -19.60
CA ALA A 17 8.47 -12.26 -19.19
C ALA A 17 9.43 -11.64 -18.16
N THR A 18 9.87 -10.40 -18.35
CA THR A 18 10.75 -9.72 -17.39
C THR A 18 10.04 -9.45 -16.08
N TYR A 19 8.78 -8.97 -16.12
CA TYR A 19 7.95 -8.81 -14.92
C TYR A 19 7.83 -10.11 -14.13
N SER A 20 7.48 -11.22 -14.81
CA SER A 20 7.29 -12.52 -14.16
C SER A 20 8.58 -13.05 -13.54
N LYS A 21 9.73 -12.84 -14.19
CA LYS A 21 11.04 -13.17 -13.62
C LYS A 21 11.34 -12.38 -12.36
N THR A 22 11.05 -11.07 -12.35
CA THR A 22 11.24 -10.23 -11.17
C THR A 22 10.31 -10.64 -10.02
N VAL A 23 9.06 -11.02 -10.32
CA VAL A 23 8.14 -11.58 -9.33
C VAL A 23 8.71 -12.83 -8.68
N ASN A 24 9.17 -13.80 -9.48
CA ASN A 24 9.72 -15.05 -8.96
C ASN A 24 10.94 -14.79 -8.08
N LYS A 25 11.84 -13.89 -8.52
CA LYS A 25 13.00 -13.48 -7.73
C LYS A 25 12.59 -12.84 -6.40
N LEU A 26 11.62 -11.94 -6.41
CA LEU A 26 11.13 -11.31 -5.19
C LEU A 26 10.46 -12.33 -4.25
N GLN A 27 9.79 -13.34 -4.80
CA GLN A 27 9.21 -14.44 -4.03
C GLN A 27 10.29 -15.32 -3.38
N GLU A 28 11.36 -15.63 -4.10
CA GLU A 28 12.53 -16.36 -3.57
C GLU A 28 13.18 -15.60 -2.43
N ILE A 29 13.41 -14.29 -2.60
CA ILE A 29 13.99 -13.46 -1.54
C ILE A 29 13.06 -13.44 -0.32
N LEU A 30 11.76 -13.20 -0.51
CA LEU A 30 10.81 -13.16 0.60
C LEU A 30 10.66 -14.50 1.35
N ALA A 31 11.02 -15.62 0.71
CA ALA A 31 11.04 -16.93 1.37
C ALA A 31 12.25 -17.13 2.30
N VAL A 32 13.30 -16.32 2.17
CA VAL A 32 14.48 -16.36 3.05
C VAL A 32 14.21 -15.55 4.31
N GLU A 33 14.27 -16.22 5.46
CA GLU A 33 13.87 -15.70 6.78
C GLU A 33 14.73 -14.51 7.27
N SER A 34 15.97 -14.39 6.77
CA SER A 34 16.92 -13.32 7.12
C SER A 34 17.16 -12.32 5.98
N SER A 35 16.12 -12.00 5.21
CA SER A 35 16.26 -11.06 4.09
C SER A 35 16.44 -9.63 4.55
N ASP A 36 17.49 -8.99 4.04
CA ASP A 36 17.76 -7.57 4.23
C ASP A 36 16.60 -6.70 3.70
N GLY A 37 16.13 -5.77 4.53
CA GLY A 37 15.02 -4.88 4.22
C GLY A 37 15.30 -3.96 3.04
N ASP A 38 16.53 -3.46 2.94
CA ASP A 38 16.95 -2.61 1.82
C ASP A 38 16.98 -3.40 0.52
N TYR A 39 17.50 -4.64 0.58
CA TYR A 39 17.47 -5.56 -0.55
C TYR A 39 16.05 -5.85 -1.04
N LEU A 40 15.12 -6.14 -0.12
CA LEU A 40 13.70 -6.34 -0.45
C LEU A 40 13.06 -5.10 -1.09
N GLN A 41 13.38 -3.91 -0.59
CA GLN A 41 12.86 -2.65 -1.12
C GLN A 41 13.38 -2.39 -2.55
N ILE A 42 14.67 -2.63 -2.80
CA ILE A 42 15.27 -2.50 -4.14
C ILE A 42 14.56 -3.39 -5.16
N HIS A 43 14.32 -4.67 -4.84
CA HIS A 43 13.63 -5.58 -5.76
C HIS A 43 12.16 -5.23 -5.96
N LEU A 44 11.50 -4.65 -4.93
CA LEU A 44 10.15 -4.13 -5.06
C LEU A 44 10.08 -2.91 -6.00
N ASP A 45 11.07 -2.03 -5.95
CA ASP A 45 11.17 -0.87 -6.82
C ASP A 45 11.43 -1.31 -8.27
N GLN A 46 12.31 -2.29 -8.48
CA GLN A 46 12.51 -2.93 -9.78
C GLN A 46 11.21 -3.55 -10.31
N LEU A 47 10.45 -4.27 -9.48
CA LEU A 47 9.16 -4.83 -9.88
C LEU A 47 8.16 -3.72 -10.28
N SER A 48 8.15 -2.62 -9.54
CA SER A 48 7.31 -1.46 -9.83
C SER A 48 7.69 -0.80 -11.17
N GLU A 49 8.98 -0.72 -11.48
CA GLU A 49 9.47 -0.22 -12.77
C GLU A 49 9.07 -1.16 -13.92
N LYS A 50 9.28 -2.47 -13.77
CA LYS A 50 8.87 -3.45 -14.80
C LYS A 50 7.36 -3.49 -15.02
N TYR A 51 6.56 -3.20 -14.00
CA TYR A 51 5.12 -3.02 -14.18
C TYR A 51 4.78 -1.79 -15.03
N LYS A 52 5.50 -0.66 -14.86
CA LYS A 52 5.32 0.53 -15.71
C LYS A 52 5.67 0.23 -17.17
N ASP A 53 6.78 -0.48 -17.41
CA ASP A 53 7.20 -0.92 -18.75
C ASP A 53 6.14 -1.82 -19.39
N LEU A 54 5.59 -2.76 -18.62
CA LEU A 54 4.52 -3.66 -19.06
C LEU A 54 3.25 -2.89 -19.41
N LYS A 55 2.77 -2.03 -18.51
CA LYS A 55 1.58 -1.20 -18.74
C LYS A 55 1.71 -0.35 -20.00
N THR A 56 2.86 0.30 -20.18
CA THR A 56 3.15 1.09 -21.39
C THR A 56 3.12 0.21 -22.65
N SER A 57 3.67 -1.00 -22.57
CA SER A 57 3.66 -1.95 -23.70
C SER A 57 2.26 -2.47 -24.03
N ASP A 58 1.43 -2.73 -23.01
CA ASP A 58 0.02 -3.12 -23.19
C ASP A 58 -0.79 -1.97 -23.83
N GLU A 59 -0.60 -0.72 -23.39
CA GLU A 59 -1.25 0.47 -23.96
C GLU A 59 -0.87 0.68 -25.44
N ILE A 60 0.42 0.55 -25.78
CA ILE A 60 0.88 0.61 -27.17
C ILE A 60 0.23 -0.49 -28.01
N PHE A 61 0.20 -1.73 -27.51
CA PHE A 61 -0.42 -2.85 -28.21
C PHE A 61 -1.91 -2.60 -28.48
N LEU A 62 -2.64 -2.13 -27.47
CA LEU A 62 -4.05 -1.76 -27.57
C LEU A 62 -4.30 -0.67 -28.62
N ASN A 63 -3.50 0.39 -28.61
CA ASN A 63 -3.63 1.49 -29.56
C ASN A 63 -3.30 1.08 -31.00
N THR A 64 -2.32 0.18 -31.19
CA THR A 64 -1.98 -0.37 -32.51
C THR A 64 -3.00 -1.39 -33.02
N HIS A 65 -3.77 -2.01 -32.11
CA HIS A 65 -4.73 -3.06 -32.45
C HIS A 65 -6.18 -2.56 -32.42
N ALA A 66 -6.56 -1.72 -33.39
CA ALA A 66 -7.89 -1.12 -33.49
C ALA A 66 -9.07 -2.11 -33.72
N GLY A 67 -8.81 -3.42 -33.83
CA GLY A 67 -9.82 -4.46 -34.13
C GLY A 67 -9.92 -5.58 -33.10
N ILE A 68 -9.57 -5.36 -31.82
CA ILE A 68 -9.74 -6.39 -30.79
C ILE A 68 -11.25 -6.68 -30.62
N ILE A 69 -11.65 -7.94 -30.79
CA ILE A 69 -13.01 -8.39 -30.51
C ILE A 69 -13.25 -8.27 -28.99
N HIS A 70 -14.45 -7.82 -28.58
CA HIS A 70 -14.75 -7.51 -27.18
C HIS A 70 -14.35 -8.60 -26.17
N ALA A 71 -14.59 -9.88 -26.49
CA ALA A 71 -14.22 -11.00 -25.63
C ALA A 71 -12.70 -11.21 -25.47
N GLU A 72 -11.90 -10.85 -26.49
CA GLU A 72 -10.44 -10.90 -26.43
C GLU A 72 -9.91 -9.71 -25.61
N TYR A 73 -10.57 -8.55 -25.70
CA TYR A 73 -10.25 -7.37 -24.91
C TYR A 73 -10.50 -7.60 -23.41
N GLU A 74 -11.63 -8.19 -23.05
CA GLU A 74 -11.98 -8.48 -21.65
C GLU A 74 -10.96 -9.41 -20.99
N LYS A 75 -10.56 -10.49 -21.67
CA LYS A 75 -9.49 -11.38 -21.21
C LYS A 75 -8.16 -10.65 -21.00
N GLU A 76 -7.81 -9.73 -21.90
CA GLU A 76 -6.57 -8.94 -21.75
C GLU A 76 -6.66 -7.96 -20.58
N CYS A 77 -7.84 -7.40 -20.28
CA CYS A 77 -8.07 -6.61 -19.08
C CYS A 77 -7.93 -7.43 -17.80
N GLU A 78 -8.49 -8.64 -17.75
CA GLU A 78 -8.32 -9.57 -16.61
C GLU A 78 -6.85 -9.89 -16.38
N ILE A 79 -6.11 -10.24 -17.44
CA ILE A 79 -4.67 -10.50 -17.37
C ILE A 79 -3.90 -9.28 -16.86
N ALA A 80 -4.23 -8.07 -17.33
CA ALA A 80 -3.60 -6.84 -16.87
C ALA A 80 -3.86 -6.54 -15.40
N GLN A 81 -5.10 -6.80 -14.93
CA GLN A 81 -5.47 -6.68 -13.52
C GLN A 81 -4.68 -7.66 -12.66
N ASP A 82 -4.49 -8.89 -13.13
CA ASP A 82 -3.71 -9.93 -12.45
C ASP A 82 -2.27 -9.49 -12.16
N TYR A 83 -1.63 -8.79 -13.10
CA TYR A 83 -0.30 -8.21 -12.92
C TYR A 83 -0.30 -7.04 -11.93
N TYR A 84 -1.35 -6.23 -11.90
CA TYR A 84 -1.50 -5.16 -10.92
C TYR A 84 -1.65 -5.70 -9.50
N ASP A 85 -2.52 -6.70 -9.32
CA ASP A 85 -2.81 -7.32 -8.03
C ASP A 85 -1.57 -8.02 -7.47
N LYS A 86 -0.78 -8.68 -8.33
CA LYS A 86 0.53 -9.25 -7.96
C LYS A 86 1.47 -8.18 -7.43
N LEU A 87 1.62 -7.05 -8.14
CA LEU A 87 2.47 -5.95 -7.68
C LEU A 87 2.04 -5.45 -6.29
N TYR A 88 0.74 -5.24 -6.08
CA TYR A 88 0.24 -4.73 -4.81
C TYR A 88 0.38 -5.74 -3.67
N THR A 89 0.17 -7.02 -3.97
CA THR A 89 0.43 -8.12 -3.03
C THR A 89 1.88 -8.10 -2.54
N PHE A 90 2.84 -7.95 -3.44
CA PHE A 90 4.25 -7.86 -3.06
C PHE A 90 4.58 -6.56 -2.30
N LYS A 91 3.97 -5.43 -2.65
CA LYS A 91 4.11 -4.18 -1.87
C LYS A 91 3.70 -4.38 -0.40
N ILE A 92 2.58 -5.06 -0.15
CA ILE A 92 2.13 -5.35 1.21
C ILE A 92 3.09 -6.32 1.92
N LYS A 93 3.46 -7.41 1.24
CA LYS A 93 4.34 -8.44 1.79
C LYS A 93 5.71 -7.89 2.20
N VAL A 94 6.34 -7.10 1.33
CA VAL A 94 7.64 -6.46 1.60
C VAL A 94 7.53 -5.47 2.76
N LYS A 95 6.51 -4.60 2.77
CA LYS A 95 6.27 -3.68 3.91
C LYS A 95 6.14 -4.44 5.24
N LYS A 96 5.40 -5.55 5.24
CA LYS A 96 5.24 -6.38 6.45
C LYS A 96 6.55 -7.04 6.88
N ALA A 97 7.34 -7.55 5.93
CA ALA A 97 8.64 -8.16 6.21
C ALA A 97 9.61 -7.15 6.86
N ILE A 98 9.74 -5.95 6.28
CA ILE A 98 10.56 -4.86 6.80
C ILE A 98 10.08 -4.45 8.20
N ALA A 99 8.78 -4.26 8.39
CA ALA A 99 8.23 -3.90 9.71
C ALA A 99 8.51 -4.99 10.78
N SER A 100 8.44 -6.28 10.41
CA SER A 100 8.74 -7.37 11.35
C SER A 100 10.21 -7.44 11.72
N ALA A 101 11.12 -7.13 10.80
CA ALA A 101 12.55 -7.08 11.07
C ALA A 101 12.91 -5.96 12.06
N VAL A 102 12.24 -4.80 11.95
CA VAL A 102 12.41 -3.68 12.90
C VAL A 102 11.82 -4.00 14.27
N SER A 103 10.66 -4.68 14.31
CA SER A 103 10.00 -5.05 15.58
C SER A 103 10.65 -6.25 16.29
N GLY A 104 11.41 -7.09 15.58
CA GLY A 104 12.09 -8.26 16.15
C GLY A 104 13.24 -7.94 17.10
N ASN A 105 13.66 -6.67 17.19
CA ASN A 105 14.68 -6.22 18.13
C ASN A 105 14.10 -5.77 19.49
N GLU A 106 12.78 -5.79 19.65
CA GLU A 106 12.12 -5.75 20.96
C GLU A 106 11.39 -7.07 21.17
N SER A 107 11.80 -7.81 22.20
CA SER A 107 11.26 -9.10 22.63
C SER A 107 9.78 -9.30 22.31
N SER A 108 9.50 -10.37 21.56
CA SER A 108 8.18 -10.91 21.27
C SER A 108 7.32 -11.03 22.52
N ALA A 109 6.41 -10.07 22.71
CA ALA A 109 5.14 -10.31 23.36
C ALA A 109 4.14 -10.68 22.25
N SER A 110 3.80 -11.98 22.21
CA SER A 110 2.80 -12.56 21.33
C SER A 110 1.45 -11.82 21.40
N PRO A 111 0.72 -11.66 20.27
CA PRO A 111 -0.61 -11.08 20.27
C PRO A 111 -1.62 -12.14 20.69
N ASN A 112 -1.75 -12.39 22.00
CA ASN A 112 -2.93 -13.06 22.53
C ASN A 112 -3.80 -12.05 23.26
N THR A 113 -4.96 -11.81 22.66
CA THR A 113 -6.14 -11.17 23.21
C THR A 113 -6.47 -11.76 24.58
N THR A 114 -6.02 -11.13 25.66
CA THR A 114 -6.70 -11.09 26.96
C THR A 114 -6.09 -9.93 27.76
N TRP A 115 -6.91 -8.92 28.05
CA TRP A 115 -6.58 -7.87 29.00
C TRP A 115 -6.22 -8.50 30.35
N ARG A 116 -4.98 -8.35 30.81
CA ARG A 116 -4.59 -8.63 32.20
C ARG A 116 -3.65 -7.51 32.69
N PRO A 117 -3.89 -6.90 33.86
CA PRO A 117 -3.01 -5.87 34.38
C PRO A 117 -1.79 -6.55 35.01
N ALA A 118 -0.60 -6.16 34.57
CA ALA A 118 0.66 -6.56 35.20
C ALA A 118 1.07 -5.48 36.21
N ASP A 119 0.84 -5.76 37.49
CA ASP A 119 1.65 -5.19 38.57
C ASP A 119 3.05 -5.80 38.47
N GLY A 120 4.08 -4.95 38.37
CA GLY A 120 5.46 -5.40 38.24
C GLY A 120 6.43 -4.35 37.71
N ALA A 121 6.60 -3.29 38.49
CA ALA A 121 7.76 -2.39 38.56
C ALA A 121 8.80 -2.41 37.41
N HIS A 122 8.61 -1.54 36.41
CA HIS A 122 9.67 -0.68 35.93
C HIS A 122 9.08 0.72 35.78
N ALA A 123 9.36 1.57 36.76
CA ALA A 123 8.88 2.94 36.82
C ALA A 123 9.64 3.80 35.78
N THR A 124 9.24 3.74 34.52
CA THR A 124 9.22 4.96 33.72
C THR A 124 7.94 5.67 34.11
N ALA A 125 8.07 6.84 34.75
CA ALA A 125 6.94 7.63 35.17
C ALA A 125 6.06 7.89 33.93
N LYS A 126 4.99 7.09 33.76
CA LYS A 126 3.92 7.38 32.82
C LYS A 126 3.35 8.68 33.30
N ALA A 127 3.81 9.79 32.71
CA ALA A 127 3.14 11.07 32.84
C ALA A 127 1.69 10.79 32.45
N LYS A 128 0.80 10.72 33.45
CA LYS A 128 -0.64 10.72 33.23
C LYS A 128 -0.93 12.06 32.59
N GLN A 129 -0.88 12.10 31.25
CA GLN A 129 -1.35 13.24 30.51
C GLN A 129 -2.85 13.31 30.80
N ASN A 130 -3.19 14.21 31.73
CA ASN A 130 -4.57 14.56 32.02
C ASN A 130 -5.08 15.31 30.80
N LEU A 131 -5.60 14.56 29.82
CA LEU A 131 -6.37 15.16 28.75
C LEU A 131 -7.58 15.82 29.41
N SER A 132 -7.73 17.12 29.20
CA SER A 132 -8.93 17.84 29.60
C SER A 132 -10.13 17.13 28.99
N LYS A 133 -11.16 16.85 29.78
CA LYS A 133 -12.39 16.21 29.29
C LYS A 133 -13.02 17.13 28.25
N ILE A 134 -12.86 16.77 26.97
CA ILE A 134 -13.48 17.49 25.86
C ILE A 134 -14.98 17.21 25.95
N ARG A 135 -15.78 18.25 26.19
CA ARG A 135 -17.23 18.17 26.09
C ARG A 135 -17.61 18.53 24.67
N LEU A 136 -18.14 17.56 23.94
CA LEU A 136 -18.78 17.85 22.66
C LEU A 136 -20.09 18.60 22.94
N PRO A 137 -20.29 19.76 22.32
CA PRO A 137 -21.58 20.45 22.39
C PRO A 137 -22.64 19.53 21.77
N GLN A 138 -23.82 19.47 22.40
CA GLN A 138 -24.95 18.69 21.88
C GLN A 138 -25.78 19.59 20.98
N PHE A 139 -26.13 19.11 19.80
CA PHE A 139 -27.05 19.80 18.91
C PHE A 139 -28.49 19.55 19.36
N ASN A 140 -29.25 20.61 19.59
CA ASN A 140 -30.62 20.55 20.11
C ASN A 140 -31.68 20.30 19.02
N GLY A 141 -31.27 20.09 17.76
CA GLY A 141 -32.17 19.82 16.65
C GLY A 141 -32.81 21.04 16.01
N ASP A 142 -32.54 22.26 16.49
CA ASP A 142 -33.06 23.49 15.90
C ASP A 142 -32.25 23.88 14.64
N PRO A 143 -32.87 23.89 13.44
CA PRO A 143 -32.18 24.20 12.19
C PRO A 143 -31.53 25.59 12.16
N ARG A 144 -32.03 26.55 12.96
CA ARG A 144 -31.44 27.90 13.05
C ARG A 144 -30.05 27.89 13.68
N ASN A 145 -29.77 26.89 14.52
CA ASN A 145 -28.49 26.73 15.21
C ASN A 145 -27.51 25.82 14.47
N TRP A 146 -27.89 25.28 13.30
CA TRP A 146 -27.11 24.32 12.54
C TRP A 146 -25.74 24.86 12.12
N LEU A 147 -25.71 26.05 11.53
CA LEU A 147 -24.46 26.70 11.11
C LEU A 147 -23.56 27.06 12.30
N THR A 148 -24.14 27.56 13.39
CA THR A 148 -23.40 27.89 14.62
C THR A 148 -22.80 26.64 15.26
N PHE A 149 -23.55 25.52 15.29
CA PHE A 149 -23.06 24.24 15.78
C PHE A 149 -21.84 23.75 14.99
N TRP A 150 -21.91 23.73 13.66
CA TRP A 150 -20.79 23.29 12.82
C TRP A 150 -19.58 24.22 12.88
N SER A 151 -19.79 25.53 13.09
CA SER A 151 -18.69 26.50 13.23
C SER A 151 -17.74 26.19 14.40
N GLN A 152 -18.20 25.44 15.41
CA GLN A 152 -17.40 25.06 16.57
C GLN A 152 -16.30 24.04 16.23
N PHE A 153 -16.49 23.24 15.16
CA PHE A 153 -15.49 22.26 14.70
C PHE A 153 -14.43 22.86 13.77
N ASN A 154 -14.68 24.06 13.21
CA ASN A 154 -13.73 24.71 12.30
C ASN A 154 -12.43 25.14 13.01
N LYS A 155 -12.47 25.44 14.31
CA LYS A 155 -11.28 25.82 15.10
C LYS A 155 -10.32 24.66 15.36
N ILE A 156 -10.77 23.41 15.25
CA ILE A 156 -9.95 22.21 15.50
C ILE A 156 -8.88 22.04 14.41
N ARG A 157 -9.12 22.56 13.20
CA ARG A 157 -8.17 22.47 12.07
C ARG A 157 -6.88 23.27 12.26
N GLN A 158 -6.85 24.28 13.13
CA GLN A 158 -5.63 25.08 13.38
C GLN A 158 -4.69 24.46 14.44
N ILE A 159 -5.17 23.55 15.28
CA ILE A 159 -4.37 22.92 16.35
C ILE A 159 -3.39 21.86 15.79
N GLY A 160 -3.65 21.32 14.59
CA GLY A 160 -2.77 20.34 13.94
C GLY A 160 -1.49 20.90 13.27
N ARG A 161 -1.26 22.22 13.29
CA ARG A 161 -0.13 22.87 12.57
C ARG A 161 0.94 23.49 13.48
N LEU A 162 0.89 23.25 14.79
CA LEU A 162 1.88 23.78 15.76
C LEU A 162 2.60 22.68 16.55
N GLY A 163 2.83 21.53 15.93
CA GLY A 163 3.50 20.37 16.55
C GLY A 163 4.70 19.83 15.77
N LEU A 164 5.38 20.68 15.00
CA LEU A 164 6.68 20.36 14.38
C LEU A 164 7.64 21.51 14.62
N THR A 165 8.29 21.48 15.78
CA THR A 165 9.63 22.03 16.03
C THR A 165 10.39 21.00 16.83
#